data_AF-A0A7S2JPE7-F1
#
_entry.id   AF-A0A7S2JPE7-F1
#
_cell.length_a   1.000
_cell.length_b   1.000
_cell.length_c   1.000
_cell.angle_alpha   90.00
_cell.angle_beta   90.00
_cell.angle_gamma   90.00
#
_symmetry.space_group_name_H-M   'P 1'
#
loop_
_entity.id
_entity.type
_entity.pdbx_description
1 polymer ?
#
loop_
_entity_poly.entity_id
_entity_poly.type
_entity_poly.pdbx_seq_one_letter_code
_entity_poly.pdbx_strand_id
1 'polypeptide(L)'
;ILFSDTMVSRTTAAAAGSGEQAAAARQLLLFRDVINEAVGDAISNFLAVEAVLRFLDWSCEDWLAMYEDLCNRQVKVVVADRAIFETTDAERVCVKPEGLQAEIDRLVAAAPSGRAFVRPSGTEDVVRVYAEAATL
;
A
#
# COMPACT_ATOMS: atom_id res chain seq x y z
N ILE A 1 -10.00 4.97 -0.25
CA ILE A 1 -9.84 5.78 1.00
C ILE A 1 -11.19 5.74 1.71
N LEU A 2 -11.22 5.67 3.04
CA LEU A 2 -12.48 5.66 3.81
C LEU A 2 -12.52 6.86 4.75
N PHE A 3 -13.69 7.43 4.92
CA PHE A 3 -13.91 8.60 5.76
C PHE A 3 -14.89 8.25 6.88
N SER A 4 -14.42 8.36 8.14
CA SER A 4 -15.30 8.08 9.29
C SER A 4 -16.37 9.16 9.45
N ASP A 5 -17.53 8.78 10.00
CA ASP A 5 -18.63 9.72 10.28
C ASP A 5 -18.18 10.89 11.16
N THR A 6 -17.23 10.64 12.07
CA THR A 6 -16.64 11.69 12.91
C THR A 6 -15.86 12.69 12.07
N MET A 7 -15.07 12.24 11.10
CA MET A 7 -14.35 13.13 10.18
C MET A 7 -15.35 13.93 9.36
N VAL A 8 -16.33 13.26 8.73
CA VAL A 8 -17.32 13.92 7.85
C VAL A 8 -18.12 14.98 8.61
N SER A 9 -18.53 14.68 9.85
CA SER A 9 -19.27 15.61 10.71
C SER A 9 -18.44 16.85 11.05
N ARG A 10 -17.18 16.67 11.45
CA ARG A 10 -16.27 17.77 11.82
C ARG A 10 -15.91 18.64 10.62
N THR A 11 -15.64 18.02 9.47
CA THR A 11 -15.29 18.74 8.24
C THR A 11 -16.49 19.51 7.69
N THR A 12 -17.70 18.93 7.76
CA THR A 12 -18.95 19.64 7.41
C THR A 12 -19.15 20.88 8.29
N ALA A 13 -18.94 20.75 9.62
CA ALA A 13 -19.04 21.89 10.52
C ALA A 13 -18.00 22.98 10.21
N ALA A 14 -16.75 22.60 9.90
CA ALA A 14 -15.71 23.54 9.50
C ALA A 14 -16.00 24.22 8.15
N ALA A 15 -16.60 23.48 7.21
CA ALA A 15 -16.97 23.98 5.88
C ALA A 15 -18.06 25.06 5.90
N ALA A 16 -18.86 25.14 6.97
CA ALA A 16 -19.88 26.18 7.16
C ALA A 16 -19.30 27.55 7.57
N GLY A 17 -18.02 27.60 7.98
CA GLY A 17 -17.33 28.83 8.33
C GLY A 17 -16.88 29.65 7.11
N SER A 18 -16.05 30.66 7.38
CA SER A 18 -15.41 31.51 6.37
C SER A 18 -13.87 31.44 6.49
N GLY A 19 -13.18 31.94 5.47
CA GLY A 19 -11.72 31.91 5.40
C GLY A 19 -11.13 30.61 4.88
N GLU A 20 -9.81 30.50 5.00
CA GLU A 20 -8.99 29.44 4.40
C GLU A 20 -9.35 28.05 4.94
N GLN A 21 -9.55 27.91 6.25
CA GLN A 21 -9.92 26.65 6.87
C GLN A 21 -11.25 26.11 6.31
N ALA A 22 -12.24 26.97 6.14
CA ALA A 22 -13.54 26.57 5.60
C ALA A 22 -13.43 26.21 4.11
N ALA A 23 -12.58 26.90 3.35
CA ALA A 23 -12.30 26.55 1.96
C ALA A 23 -11.62 25.19 1.83
N ALA A 24 -10.61 24.91 2.64
CA ALA A 24 -9.93 23.61 2.69
C ALA A 24 -10.89 22.49 3.11
N ALA A 25 -11.78 22.74 4.08
CA ALA A 25 -12.80 21.78 4.50
C ALA A 25 -13.78 21.44 3.36
N ARG A 26 -14.24 22.45 2.60
CA ARG A 26 -15.07 22.23 1.40
C ARG A 26 -14.31 21.42 0.34
N GLN A 27 -13.04 21.73 0.10
CA GLN A 27 -12.21 20.98 -0.84
C GLN A 27 -12.06 19.51 -0.43
N LEU A 28 -11.88 19.24 0.87
CA LEU A 28 -11.78 17.87 1.39
C LEU A 28 -13.09 17.08 1.24
N LEU A 29 -14.24 17.74 1.44
CA LEU A 29 -15.55 17.12 1.21
C LEU A 29 -15.76 16.79 -0.28
N LEU A 30 -15.37 17.70 -1.18
CA LEU A 30 -15.43 17.45 -2.63
C LEU A 30 -14.47 16.32 -3.04
N PHE A 31 -13.28 16.26 -2.47
CA PHE A 31 -12.35 15.15 -2.70
C PHE A 31 -12.95 13.82 -2.25
N ARG A 32 -13.63 13.81 -1.09
CA ARG A 32 -14.37 12.64 -0.63
C ARG A 32 -15.42 12.19 -1.64
N ASP A 33 -16.16 13.12 -2.25
CA ASP A 33 -17.20 12.77 -3.24
C ASP A 33 -16.64 12.15 -4.53
N VAL A 34 -15.35 12.36 -4.83
CA VAL A 34 -14.65 11.68 -5.93
C VAL A 34 -14.29 10.24 -5.57
N ILE A 35 -14.03 9.95 -4.29
CA ILE A 35 -13.57 8.65 -3.81
C ILE A 35 -14.74 7.65 -3.71
N ASN A 36 -14.56 6.47 -4.30
CA ASN A 36 -15.44 5.34 -4.05
C ASN A 36 -15.14 4.71 -2.67
N GLU A 37 -16.01 4.95 -1.69
CA GLU A 37 -15.86 4.41 -0.33
C GLU A 37 -16.33 2.95 -0.17
N ALA A 38 -16.93 2.33 -1.20
CA ALA A 38 -17.43 0.96 -1.11
C ALA A 38 -16.36 -0.09 -1.48
N VAL A 39 -15.58 0.18 -2.53
CA VAL A 39 -14.55 -0.73 -3.07
C VAL A 39 -13.49 0.05 -3.85
N GLY A 40 -12.34 -0.58 -4.11
CA GLY A 40 -11.34 -0.01 -5.01
C GLY A 40 -11.89 0.23 -6.41
N ASP A 41 -11.78 1.46 -6.90
CA ASP A 41 -12.29 1.91 -8.20
C ASP A 41 -11.19 2.65 -8.96
N ALA A 42 -10.76 2.09 -10.09
CA ALA A 42 -9.63 2.61 -10.85
C ALA A 42 -9.91 3.99 -11.46
N ILE A 43 -11.16 4.28 -11.86
CA ILE A 43 -11.52 5.57 -12.46
C ILE A 43 -11.59 6.65 -11.38
N SER A 44 -12.23 6.34 -10.26
CA SER A 44 -12.24 7.20 -9.06
C SER A 44 -10.81 7.51 -8.59
N ASN A 45 -9.95 6.50 -8.51
CA ASN A 45 -8.54 6.68 -8.12
C ASN A 45 -7.78 7.55 -9.12
N PHE A 46 -7.98 7.35 -10.42
CA PHE A 46 -7.35 8.19 -11.45
C PHE A 46 -7.74 9.66 -11.29
N LEU A 47 -9.04 9.95 -11.16
CA LEU A 47 -9.53 11.33 -10.96
C LEU A 47 -9.02 11.94 -9.64
N ALA A 48 -8.92 11.15 -8.58
CA ALA A 48 -8.39 11.59 -7.30
C ALA A 48 -6.89 11.95 -7.40
N VAL A 49 -6.09 11.14 -8.11
CA VAL A 49 -4.67 11.42 -8.35
C VAL A 49 -4.51 12.71 -9.16
N GLU A 50 -5.22 12.85 -10.28
CA GLU A 50 -5.20 14.07 -11.10
C GLU A 50 -5.59 15.32 -10.29
N ALA A 51 -6.61 15.22 -9.45
CA ALA A 51 -7.03 16.33 -8.59
C ALA A 51 -5.95 16.73 -7.57
N VAL A 52 -5.24 15.75 -6.99
CA VAL A 52 -4.16 16.01 -6.01
C VAL A 52 -2.94 16.62 -6.70
N LEU A 53 -2.49 16.06 -7.82
CA LEU A 53 -1.36 16.60 -8.57
C LEU A 53 -1.65 18.04 -9.01
N ARG A 54 -2.87 18.30 -9.51
CA ARG A 54 -3.31 19.65 -9.88
C ARG A 54 -3.36 20.61 -8.68
N PHE A 55 -3.78 20.14 -7.51
CA PHE A 55 -3.85 20.93 -6.29
C PHE A 55 -2.46 21.30 -5.76
N LEU A 56 -1.51 20.38 -5.82
CA LEU A 56 -0.12 20.59 -5.41
C LEU A 56 0.72 21.33 -6.45
N ASP A 57 0.19 21.50 -7.67
CA ASP A 57 0.91 21.99 -8.85
C ASP A 57 2.14 21.12 -9.16
N TRP A 58 1.97 19.80 -9.05
CA TRP A 58 3.02 18.81 -9.24
C TRP A 58 2.94 18.15 -10.60
N SER A 59 4.10 17.90 -11.20
CA SER A 59 4.24 16.97 -12.32
C SER A 59 4.33 15.52 -11.83
N CYS A 60 4.32 14.57 -12.77
CA CYS A 60 4.58 13.16 -12.46
C CYS A 60 5.99 12.95 -11.90
N GLU A 61 6.97 13.75 -12.35
CA GLU A 61 8.35 13.72 -11.85
C GLU A 61 8.44 14.22 -10.41
N ASP A 62 7.72 15.30 -10.05
CA ASP A 62 7.65 15.79 -8.66
C ASP A 62 7.08 14.71 -7.73
N TRP A 63 6.02 14.02 -8.18
CA TRP A 63 5.44 12.91 -7.43
C TRP A 63 6.40 11.71 -7.32
N LEU A 64 7.07 11.34 -8.41
CA LEU A 64 8.05 10.25 -8.42
C LEU A 64 9.22 10.53 -7.49
N ALA A 65 9.62 11.79 -7.34
CA ALA A 65 10.74 12.20 -6.50
C ALA A 65 10.43 12.21 -4.99
N MET A 66 9.20 11.88 -4.57
CA MET A 66 8.82 11.87 -3.15
C MET A 66 9.66 10.91 -2.30
N TYR A 67 10.07 9.78 -2.88
CA TYR A 67 10.93 8.78 -2.26
C TYR A 67 11.54 7.88 -3.33
N GLU A 68 12.66 7.23 -3.01
CA GLU A 68 13.28 6.23 -3.87
C GLU A 68 12.91 4.83 -3.35
N ASP A 69 12.24 4.05 -4.20
CA ASP A 69 11.94 2.64 -3.90
C ASP A 69 13.25 1.85 -3.75
N LEU A 70 13.29 0.93 -2.79
CA LEU A 70 14.36 -0.08 -2.75
C LEU A 70 14.30 -0.97 -3.99
N CYS A 71 15.47 -1.47 -4.41
CA CYS A 71 15.54 -2.52 -5.43
C CYS A 71 14.71 -3.71 -4.95
N ASN A 72 13.62 -4.03 -5.66
CA ASN A 72 12.71 -5.08 -5.25
C ASN A 72 12.34 -6.03 -6.38
N ARG A 73 11.99 -7.26 -6.00
CA ARG A 73 11.56 -8.31 -6.93
C ARG A 73 10.49 -9.18 -6.28
N GLN A 74 9.43 -9.45 -7.05
CA GLN A 74 8.43 -10.44 -6.70
C GLN A 74 8.47 -11.59 -7.72
N VAL A 75 8.58 -12.83 -7.24
CA VAL A 75 8.53 -14.03 -8.08
C VAL A 75 7.40 -14.96 -7.65
N LYS A 76 6.95 -15.75 -8.62
CA LYS A 76 5.92 -16.79 -8.45
C LYS A 76 6.61 -18.15 -8.48
N VAL A 77 6.48 -18.91 -7.41
CA VAL A 77 7.06 -20.25 -7.27
C VAL A 77 5.94 -21.29 -7.30
N VAL A 78 5.97 -22.16 -8.30
CA VAL A 78 5.06 -23.32 -8.35
C VAL A 78 5.58 -24.35 -7.35
N VAL A 79 4.69 -24.84 -6.49
CA VAL A 79 4.99 -25.85 -5.47
C VAL A 79 4.00 -27.00 -5.61
N ALA A 80 4.34 -28.17 -5.08
CA ALA A 80 3.45 -29.34 -5.14
C ALA A 80 2.18 -29.17 -4.29
N ASP A 81 2.31 -28.51 -3.14
CA ASP A 81 1.19 -28.17 -2.27
C ASP A 81 1.49 -26.83 -1.59
N ARG A 82 0.74 -25.78 -1.93
CA ARG A 82 0.89 -24.47 -1.29
C ARG A 82 0.28 -24.40 0.11
N ALA A 83 -0.61 -25.33 0.47
CA ALA A 83 -1.32 -25.30 1.74
C ALA A 83 -0.40 -25.60 2.94
N ILE A 84 0.78 -26.19 2.70
CA ILE A 84 1.79 -26.41 3.74
C ILE A 84 2.44 -25.11 4.24
N PHE A 85 2.31 -24.02 3.48
CA PHE A 85 2.87 -22.73 3.84
C PHE A 85 1.89 -21.97 4.74
N GLU A 86 2.18 -21.95 6.03
CA GLU A 86 1.41 -21.19 7.01
C GLU A 86 2.19 -19.94 7.39
N THR A 87 1.49 -18.81 7.52
CA THR A 87 2.11 -17.51 7.82
C THR A 87 1.40 -16.81 8.98
N THR A 88 2.12 -15.96 9.71
CA THR A 88 1.61 -15.09 10.77
C THR A 88 2.12 -13.66 10.57
N ASP A 89 1.79 -12.77 11.51
CA ASP A 89 2.26 -11.38 11.55
C ASP A 89 2.02 -10.62 10.23
N ALA A 90 0.73 -10.50 9.86
CA ALA A 90 0.31 -9.94 8.57
C ALA A 90 0.98 -10.62 7.36
N GLU A 91 1.13 -11.95 7.43
CA GLU A 91 1.76 -12.80 6.41
C GLU A 91 3.25 -12.51 6.16
N ARG A 92 3.94 -11.83 7.08
CA ARG A 92 5.37 -11.49 6.97
C ARG A 92 6.28 -12.59 7.48
N VAL A 93 5.77 -13.46 8.37
CA VAL A 93 6.53 -14.53 9.02
C VAL A 93 5.96 -15.88 8.61
N CYS A 94 6.78 -16.74 8.03
CA CYS A 94 6.42 -18.09 7.61
C CYS A 94 6.64 -19.09 8.76
N VAL A 95 5.56 -19.57 9.37
CA VAL A 95 5.64 -20.51 10.50
C VAL A 95 5.80 -21.96 10.05
N LYS A 96 5.35 -22.29 8.83
CA LYS A 96 5.57 -23.59 8.20
C LYS A 96 5.91 -23.42 6.71
N PRO A 97 6.77 -24.28 6.14
CA PRO A 97 7.49 -25.38 6.81
C PRO A 97 8.55 -24.88 7.81
N GLU A 98 8.79 -25.67 8.86
CA GLU A 98 9.79 -25.34 9.89
C GLU A 98 11.18 -25.13 9.26
N GLY A 99 11.92 -24.15 9.78
CA GLY A 99 13.25 -23.80 9.29
C GLY A 99 13.26 -22.84 8.09
N LEU A 100 12.19 -22.73 7.31
CA LEU A 100 12.16 -21.84 6.15
C LEU A 100 12.35 -20.37 6.54
N GLN A 101 11.63 -19.89 7.56
CA GLN A 101 11.79 -18.51 8.01
C GLN A 101 13.19 -18.23 8.55
N ALA A 102 13.80 -19.17 9.29
CA ALA A 102 15.15 -19.00 9.81
C ALA A 102 16.17 -18.81 8.68
N GLU A 103 15.98 -19.51 7.55
CA GLU A 103 16.82 -19.34 6.36
C GLU A 103 16.55 -18.01 5.65
N ILE A 104 15.29 -17.57 5.56
CA ILE A 104 14.94 -16.23 5.05
C ILE A 104 15.63 -15.15 5.88
N ASP A 105 15.52 -15.22 7.21
CA ASP A 105 16.12 -14.26 8.13
C ASP A 105 17.64 -14.21 7.97
N ARG A 106 18.28 -15.38 7.84
CA ARG A 106 19.73 -15.50 7.60
C ARG A 106 20.15 -14.83 6.29
N LEU A 107 19.40 -15.03 5.21
CA LEU A 107 19.68 -14.43 3.89
C LEU A 107 19.46 -12.91 3.91
N VAL A 108 18.37 -12.46 4.54
CA VAL A 108 18.02 -11.04 4.68
C VAL A 108 19.08 -10.28 5.48
N ALA A 109 19.60 -10.87 6.57
CA ALA A 109 20.62 -10.25 7.41
C ALA A 109 21.94 -9.96 6.66
N ALA A 110 22.22 -10.66 5.55
CA ALA A 110 23.39 -10.43 4.73
C ALA A 110 23.22 -9.29 3.71
N ALA A 111 21.99 -8.82 3.48
CA ALA A 111 21.66 -7.78 2.50
C ALA A 111 21.39 -6.43 3.20
N PRO A 112 22.11 -5.34 2.84
CA PRO A 112 21.80 -4.01 3.33
C PRO A 112 20.36 -3.60 2.96
N SER A 113 19.62 -3.09 3.95
CA SER A 113 18.17 -2.81 3.82
C SER A 113 17.36 -4.01 3.33
N GLY A 114 17.86 -5.23 3.58
CA GLY A 114 17.22 -6.45 3.16
C GLY A 114 15.88 -6.66 3.84
N ARG A 115 14.88 -7.07 3.06
CA ARG A 115 13.63 -7.64 3.56
C ARG A 115 13.11 -8.65 2.56
N ALA A 116 12.69 -9.81 3.04
CA ALA A 116 12.04 -10.81 2.21
C ALA A 116 10.96 -11.54 3.00
N PHE A 117 9.93 -12.02 2.31
CA PHE A 117 8.90 -12.85 2.90
C PHE A 117 8.27 -13.77 1.85
N VAL A 118 7.64 -14.82 2.35
CA VAL A 118 7.02 -15.88 1.55
C VAL A 118 5.60 -16.08 2.04
N ARG A 119 4.64 -16.16 1.10
CA ARG A 119 3.25 -16.48 1.42
C ARG A 119 2.57 -17.30 0.33
N PRO A 120 1.62 -18.19 0.67
CA PRO A 120 0.80 -18.85 -0.33
C PRO A 120 -0.11 -17.85 -1.04
N SER A 121 -0.35 -18.03 -2.34
CA SER A 121 -1.34 -17.24 -3.05
C SER A 121 -2.75 -17.69 -2.66
N GLY A 122 -3.65 -16.73 -2.43
CA GLY A 122 -5.08 -17.03 -2.17
C GLY A 122 -5.89 -17.34 -3.44
N THR A 123 -5.35 -17.03 -4.62
CA THR A 123 -6.08 -17.09 -5.90
C THR A 123 -5.41 -17.98 -6.96
N GLU A 124 -4.21 -18.47 -6.70
CA GLU A 124 -3.41 -19.29 -7.62
C GLU A 124 -2.74 -20.42 -6.85
N ASP A 125 -2.41 -21.53 -7.52
CA ASP A 125 -1.70 -22.66 -6.89
C ASP A 125 -0.18 -22.45 -6.89
N VAL A 126 0.25 -21.41 -6.18
CA VAL A 126 1.64 -20.95 -6.13
C VAL A 126 1.96 -20.35 -4.77
N VAL A 127 3.24 -20.18 -4.51
CA VAL A 127 3.79 -19.38 -3.42
C VAL A 127 4.42 -18.12 -4.00
N ARG A 128 4.15 -16.98 -3.38
CA ARG A 128 4.76 -15.69 -3.74
C ARG A 128 5.98 -15.46 -2.85
N VAL A 129 7.10 -15.10 -3.48
CA VAL A 129 8.31 -14.67 -2.79
C VAL A 129 8.57 -13.22 -3.17
N TYR A 130 8.64 -12.37 -2.16
CA TYR A 130 9.00 -10.97 -2.32
C TYR A 130 10.34 -10.74 -1.63
N ALA A 131 11.22 -9.96 -2.27
CA ALA A 131 12.45 -9.47 -1.67
C ALA A 131 12.74 -8.03 -2.10
N GLU A 132 13.30 -7.23 -1.20
CA GLU A 132 13.84 -5.90 -1.45
C GLU A 132 15.18 -5.72 -0.73
N ALA A 133 16.06 -4.87 -1.26
CA ALA A 133 17.35 -4.51 -0.68
C ALA A 133 17.85 -3.16 -1.23
N ALA A 134 18.91 -2.61 -0.64
CA ALA A 134 19.55 -1.38 -1.12
C ALA A 134 20.11 -1.51 -2.54
N THR A 135 20.55 -2.71 -2.93
CA THR A 135 21.08 -3.03 -4.26
C THR A 135 20.56 -4.39 -4.73
N LEU A 136 20.53 -4.61 -6.05
CA LEU A 136 20.21 -5.91 -6.66
C LEU A 136 21.30 -6.97 -6.42
#